data_AF-A0AAV4AFI6-F1
#
_entry.id   AF-A0AAV4AFI6-F1
#
_cell.length_a   1.000
_cell.length_b   1.000
_cell.length_c   1.000
_cell.angle_alpha   90.00
_cell.angle_beta   90.00
_cell.angle_gamma   90.00
#
_symmetry.space_group_name_H-M   'P 1'
#
loop_
_entity.id
_entity.type
_entity.pdbx_description
1 polymer ?
#
loop_
_entity_poly.entity_id
_entity_poly.type
_entity_poly.pdbx_seq_one_letter_code
_entity_poly.pdbx_strand_id
1 'polypeptide(L)'
;MTELVLRFMQYILPIINNFNTVFQTDEAKIGCVLPEMDRLLGKFLIKFVQMRHVKAADELMNLNFHNKDLQHGDDMIAIGLDTREVLQDLDVDPGTAKKFFQGFRGFYEAVVDKMLGKFPFDDPTLPHLAVLDPSKTET
;
A
#
# COMPACT_ATOMS: atom_id res chain seq x y z
N MET A 1 -10.01 18.38 -12.27
CA MET A 1 -9.59 18.09 -10.87
C MET A 1 -10.28 16.85 -10.31
N THR A 2 -11.62 16.78 -10.32
CA THR A 2 -12.38 15.58 -9.87
C THR A 2 -12.02 14.31 -10.66
N GLU A 3 -11.86 14.43 -11.98
CA GLU A 3 -11.49 13.29 -12.82
C GLU A 3 -10.16 12.64 -12.43
N LEU A 4 -9.11 13.44 -12.23
CA LEU A 4 -7.79 12.94 -11.82
C LEU A 4 -7.86 12.13 -10.52
N VAL A 5 -8.60 12.64 -9.53
CA VAL A 5 -8.83 11.95 -8.25
C VAL A 5 -9.60 10.65 -8.47
N LEU A 6 -10.64 10.65 -9.31
CA LEU A 6 -11.41 9.45 -9.61
C LEU A 6 -10.56 8.36 -10.29
N ARG A 7 -9.71 8.72 -11.26
CA ARG A 7 -8.78 7.78 -11.90
C ARG A 7 -7.79 7.18 -10.90
N PHE A 8 -7.25 8.01 -10.01
CA PHE A 8 -6.38 7.53 -8.94
C PHE A 8 -7.12 6.58 -7.99
N MET A 9 -8.36 6.89 -7.63
CA MET A 9 -9.19 6.01 -6.80
C MET A 9 -9.47 4.68 -7.49
N GLN A 10 -9.82 4.68 -8.79
CA GLN A 10 -10.00 3.47 -9.59
C GLN A 10 -8.74 2.61 -9.61
N TYR A 11 -7.55 3.24 -9.65
CA TYR A 11 -6.28 2.54 -9.57
C TYR A 11 -6.03 1.87 -8.21
N ILE A 12 -6.35 2.56 -7.10
CA ILE A 12 -5.95 2.10 -5.77
C ILE A 12 -6.96 1.19 -5.07
N LEU A 13 -8.26 1.37 -5.33
CA LEU A 13 -9.33 0.62 -4.69
C LEU A 13 -9.21 -0.91 -4.86
N PRO A 14 -8.80 -1.46 -6.03
CA PRO A 14 -8.61 -2.89 -6.18
C PRO A 14 -7.63 -3.49 -5.16
N ILE A 15 -6.60 -2.76 -4.74
CA ILE A 15 -5.62 -3.24 -3.75
C ILE A 15 -6.29 -3.49 -2.40
N ILE A 16 -7.13 -2.55 -1.97
CA ILE A 16 -7.86 -2.61 -0.70
C ILE A 16 -8.97 -3.67 -0.78
N ASN A 17 -9.72 -3.68 -1.87
CA ASN A 17 -10.83 -4.63 -2.08
C ASN A 17 -10.32 -6.08 -2.08
N ASN A 18 -9.20 -6.35 -2.74
CA ASN A 18 -8.61 -7.68 -2.77
C ASN A 18 -8.23 -8.17 -1.37
N PHE A 19 -7.70 -7.29 -0.51
CA PHE A 19 -7.42 -7.64 0.89
C PHE A 19 -8.71 -7.95 1.65
N ASN A 20 -9.74 -7.13 1.52
CA ASN A 20 -11.02 -7.37 2.16
C ASN A 20 -11.65 -8.70 1.71
N THR A 21 -11.57 -9.03 0.42
CA THR A 21 -12.14 -10.28 -0.11
C THR A 21 -11.47 -11.53 0.45
N VAL A 22 -10.20 -11.46 0.89
CA VAL A 22 -9.53 -12.59 1.56
C VAL A 22 -10.29 -12.98 2.82
N PHE A 23 -10.75 -12.00 3.60
CA PHE A 23 -11.43 -12.23 4.88
C PHE A 23 -12.97 -12.27 4.77
N GLN A 24 -13.52 -12.15 3.57
CA GLN A 24 -14.95 -12.27 3.30
C GLN A 24 -15.37 -13.67 2.83
N THR A 25 -14.44 -14.63 2.81
CA THR A 25 -14.77 -16.03 2.49
C THR A 25 -15.35 -16.76 3.70
N ASP A 26 -16.21 -17.75 3.47
CA ASP A 26 -16.82 -18.57 4.53
C ASP A 26 -15.79 -19.41 5.32
N GLU A 27 -14.58 -19.60 4.77
CA GLU A 27 -13.49 -20.31 5.42
C GLU A 27 -12.73 -19.42 6.43
N ALA A 28 -12.42 -19.98 7.60
CA ALA A 28 -11.62 -19.31 8.63
C ALA A 28 -10.15 -19.18 8.18
N LYS A 29 -9.79 -18.04 7.57
CA LYS A 29 -8.42 -17.76 7.10
C LYS A 29 -7.54 -17.06 8.14
N ILE A 30 -7.77 -17.37 9.42
CA ILE A 30 -7.08 -16.70 10.52
C ILE A 30 -5.57 -16.94 10.48
N GLY A 31 -5.12 -18.09 9.98
CA GLY A 31 -3.71 -18.44 9.86
C GLY A 31 -2.94 -17.66 8.79
N CYS A 32 -3.63 -16.99 7.87
CA CYS A 32 -3.02 -16.17 6.82
C CYS A 32 -3.08 -14.67 7.13
N VAL A 33 -3.63 -14.27 8.28
CA VAL A 33 -3.88 -12.85 8.62
C VAL A 33 -2.60 -12.03 8.59
N LEU A 34 -1.57 -12.45 9.32
CA LEU A 34 -0.30 -11.74 9.39
C LEU A 34 0.42 -11.66 8.03
N PRO A 35 0.61 -12.77 7.29
CA PRO A 35 1.17 -12.71 5.93
C PRO A 35 0.41 -11.78 4.97
N GLU A 36 -0.92 -11.75 5.05
CA GLU A 36 -1.73 -10.89 4.18
C GLU A 36 -1.69 -9.42 4.59
N MET A 37 -1.58 -9.11 5.90
CA MET A 37 -1.33 -7.75 6.40
C MET A 37 0.03 -7.23 5.93
N ASP A 38 1.10 -8.03 6.09
CA ASP A 38 2.44 -7.68 5.61
C ASP A 38 2.46 -7.48 4.10
N ARG A 39 1.78 -8.36 3.36
CA ARG A 39 1.65 -8.24 1.91
C ARG A 39 0.91 -6.98 1.50
N LEU A 40 -0.16 -6.60 2.21
CA LEU A 40 -0.88 -5.36 1.94
C LEU A 40 -0.01 -4.13 2.23
N LEU A 41 0.67 -4.12 3.39
CA LEU A 41 1.58 -3.05 3.78
C LEU A 41 2.68 -2.88 2.73
N GLY A 42 3.33 -3.98 2.32
CA GLY A 42 4.34 -3.98 1.26
C GLY A 42 3.80 -3.47 -0.08
N LYS A 43 2.58 -3.87 -0.48
CA LYS A 43 1.93 -3.38 -1.71
C LYS A 43 1.72 -1.88 -1.71
N PHE A 44 1.47 -1.25 -0.56
CA PHE A 44 1.33 0.19 -0.42
C PHE A 44 2.68 0.89 -0.36
N LEU A 45 3.63 0.38 0.43
CA LEU A 45 4.97 0.96 0.55
C LEU A 45 5.67 1.07 -0.81
N ILE A 46 5.66 0.02 -1.64
CA ILE A 46 6.31 0.06 -2.97
C ILE A 46 5.68 1.06 -3.95
N LYS A 47 4.53 1.67 -3.65
CA LYS A 47 3.92 2.70 -4.52
C LYS A 47 4.62 4.03 -4.43
N PHE A 48 5.26 4.33 -3.30
CA PHE A 48 5.86 5.63 -3.02
C PHE A 48 7.22 5.56 -2.33
N VAL A 49 7.61 4.42 -1.80
CA VAL A 49 8.94 4.14 -1.23
C VAL A 49 9.76 3.29 -2.20
N GLN A 50 11.04 3.63 -2.35
CA GLN A 50 11.92 2.94 -3.27
C GLN A 50 12.09 1.47 -2.86
N MET A 51 11.95 0.57 -3.85
CA MET A 51 11.98 -0.88 -3.63
C MET A 51 13.22 -1.38 -2.87
N ARG A 52 14.38 -0.73 -3.04
CA ARG A 52 15.62 -1.08 -2.33
C ARG A 52 15.47 -0.98 -0.81
N HIS A 53 14.71 0.01 -0.32
CA HIS A 53 14.49 0.21 1.11
C HIS A 53 13.41 -0.72 1.65
N VAL A 54 12.39 -1.02 0.85
CA VAL A 54 11.36 -2.00 1.21
C VAL A 54 11.93 -3.42 1.30
N LYS A 55 12.83 -3.82 0.39
CA LYS A 55 13.47 -5.13 0.41
C LYS A 55 14.55 -5.29 1.48
N ALA A 56 15.19 -4.20 1.87
CA ALA A 56 16.26 -4.21 2.87
C ALA A 56 15.73 -4.11 4.32
N ALA A 57 14.43 -3.85 4.50
CA ALA A 57 13.82 -3.80 5.82
C ALA A 57 13.60 -5.22 6.35
N ASP A 58 14.10 -5.49 7.55
CA ASP A 58 13.82 -6.73 8.27
C ASP A 58 12.33 -6.82 8.63
N GLU A 59 11.77 -5.69 9.08
CA GLU A 59 10.34 -5.53 9.39
C GLU A 59 9.81 -4.27 8.70
N LEU A 60 8.79 -4.45 7.87
CA LEU A 60 8.18 -3.35 7.10
C LEU A 60 7.58 -2.25 7.99
N MET A 61 7.17 -2.60 9.21
CA MET A 61 6.60 -1.68 10.20
C MET A 61 7.59 -0.62 10.68
N ASN A 62 8.88 -0.97 10.71
CA ASN A 62 9.93 -0.09 11.22
C ASN A 62 10.55 0.79 10.12
N LEU A 63 10.06 0.67 8.88
CA LEU A 63 10.55 1.47 7.77
C LEU A 63 10.13 2.93 7.97
N ASN A 64 11.09 3.86 8.01
CA ASN A 64 10.81 5.29 8.12
C ASN A 64 10.31 5.87 6.77
N PHE A 65 9.11 5.47 6.34
CA PHE A 65 8.55 5.84 5.05
C PHE A 65 8.22 7.33 4.95
N HIS A 66 8.18 8.09 6.05
CA HIS A 66 8.05 9.56 6.04
C HIS A 66 9.33 10.27 5.58
N ASN A 67 10.48 9.60 5.62
CA ASN A 67 11.72 10.15 5.08
C ASN A 67 11.66 10.24 3.56
N LYS A 68 11.66 11.47 3.03
CA LYS A 68 11.59 11.77 1.60
C LYS A 68 12.76 11.21 0.79
N ASP A 69 13.93 10.99 1.41
CA ASP A 69 15.09 10.40 0.72
C ASP A 69 14.87 8.93 0.36
N LEU A 70 13.99 8.24 1.10
CA LEU A 70 13.61 6.86 0.83
C LEU A 70 12.47 6.77 -0.20
N GLN A 71 11.80 7.88 -0.49
CA GLN A 71 10.64 7.92 -1.38
C GLN A 71 11.03 8.06 -2.86
N HIS A 72 10.10 7.68 -3.73
CA HIS A 72 10.20 7.93 -5.16
C HIS A 72 10.04 9.43 -5.48
N GLY A 73 10.73 9.86 -6.54
CA GLY A 73 10.45 11.13 -7.23
C GLY A 73 9.03 11.17 -7.80
N ASP A 74 8.56 12.36 -8.16
CA ASP A 74 7.22 12.60 -8.73
C ASP A 74 6.98 11.76 -9.99
N ASP A 75 8.02 11.53 -10.76
CA ASP A 75 8.03 10.72 -11.98
C ASP A 75 7.89 9.21 -11.74
N MET A 76 8.21 8.74 -10.53
CA MET A 76 8.27 7.31 -10.20
C MET A 76 7.21 6.86 -9.19
N ILE A 77 6.50 7.78 -8.54
CA ILE A 77 5.37 7.41 -7.69
C ILE A 77 4.25 6.76 -8.52
N ALA A 78 3.73 5.65 -8.03
CA ALA A 78 2.71 4.89 -8.73
C ALA A 78 1.34 5.53 -8.51
N ILE A 79 0.70 6.05 -9.57
CA ILE A 79 -0.63 6.69 -9.49
C ILE A 79 -1.66 6.10 -10.46
N GLY A 80 -1.26 5.06 -11.20
CA GLY A 80 -2.02 4.47 -12.31
C GLY A 80 -1.71 5.14 -13.65
N LEU A 81 -1.87 4.38 -14.74
CA LEU A 81 -1.62 4.86 -16.10
C LEU A 81 -2.61 5.98 -16.46
N ASP A 82 -3.91 5.72 -16.30
CA ASP A 82 -4.98 6.68 -16.62
C ASP A 82 -4.81 8.01 -15.89
N THR A 83 -4.39 7.99 -14.61
CA THR A 83 -4.12 9.20 -13.85
C THR A 83 -2.94 9.97 -14.42
N ARG A 84 -1.88 9.28 -14.88
CA ARG A 84 -0.73 9.91 -15.52
C ARG A 84 -1.10 10.54 -16.85
N GLU A 85 -1.88 9.84 -17.67
CA GLU A 85 -2.39 10.34 -18.95
C GLU A 85 -3.22 11.61 -18.75
N VAL A 86 -4.19 11.59 -17.83
CA VAL A 86 -4.98 12.79 -17.50
C VAL A 86 -4.10 13.94 -16.99
N LEU A 87 -3.07 13.66 -16.18
CA LEU A 87 -2.17 14.70 -15.70
C LEU A 87 -1.34 15.33 -16.84
N GLN A 88 -0.94 14.53 -17.82
CA GLN A 88 -0.23 14.98 -19.02
C GLN A 88 -1.15 15.79 -19.95
N ASP A 89 -2.37 15.31 -20.18
CA ASP A 89 -3.36 15.95 -21.06
C ASP A 89 -3.85 17.30 -20.53
N LEU A 90 -3.86 17.47 -19.20
CA LEU A 90 -4.24 18.74 -18.58
C LEU A 90 -3.19 19.85 -18.76
N ASP A 91 -1.98 19.53 -19.25
CA ASP A 91 -0.86 20.46 -19.45
C ASP A 91 -0.67 21.44 -18.27
N VAL A 92 -0.73 20.89 -17.06
CA VAL A 92 -0.69 21.70 -15.84
C VAL A 92 0.70 22.28 -15.60
N ASP A 93 0.76 23.49 -15.04
CA ASP A 93 2.04 24.07 -14.66
C ASP A 93 2.78 23.19 -13.62
N PRO A 94 4.12 23.24 -13.57
CA PRO A 94 4.90 22.41 -12.67
C PRO A 94 4.55 22.56 -11.18
N GLY A 95 4.11 23.75 -10.76
CA GLY A 95 3.69 24.01 -9.38
C GLY A 95 2.38 23.28 -9.02
N THR A 96 1.43 23.26 -9.94
CA THR A 96 0.17 22.52 -9.80
C THR A 96 0.41 21.01 -9.86
N ALA A 97 1.23 20.52 -10.79
CA ALA A 97 1.62 19.10 -10.85
C ALA A 97 2.22 18.62 -9.52
N LYS A 98 3.15 19.41 -8.96
CA LYS A 98 3.79 19.12 -7.67
C LYS A 98 2.78 18.99 -6.53
N LYS A 99 1.74 19.85 -6.49
CA LYS A 99 0.67 19.75 -5.49
C LYS A 99 -0.12 18.44 -5.60
N PHE A 100 -0.39 17.96 -6.82
CA PHE A 100 -1.03 16.66 -7.01
C PHE A 100 -0.16 15.52 -6.51
N PHE A 101 1.13 15.50 -6.85
CA PHE A 101 2.06 14.48 -6.37
C PHE A 101 2.26 14.52 -4.85
N GLN A 102 2.23 15.70 -4.23
CA GLN A 102 2.19 15.82 -2.78
C GLN A 102 0.90 15.22 -2.19
N GLY A 103 -0.25 15.45 -2.82
CA GLY A 103 -1.52 14.85 -2.43
C GLY A 103 -1.50 13.31 -2.51
N PHE A 104 -0.98 12.75 -3.61
CA PHE A 104 -0.85 11.30 -3.77
C PHE A 104 0.09 10.67 -2.74
N ARG A 105 1.22 11.35 -2.41
CA ARG A 105 2.10 10.91 -1.31
C ARG A 105 1.40 10.96 0.03
N GLY A 106 0.75 12.07 0.35
CA GLY A 106 0.03 12.22 1.61
C GLY A 106 -1.07 11.17 1.76
N PHE A 107 -1.73 10.79 0.68
CA PHE A 107 -2.65 9.66 0.67
C PHE A 107 -1.94 8.34 1.04
N TYR A 108 -0.83 8.02 0.38
CA TYR A 108 -0.10 6.78 0.66
C TYR A 108 0.46 6.72 2.08
N GLU A 109 1.07 7.80 2.55
CA GLU A 109 1.55 7.95 3.93
C GLU A 109 0.39 7.73 4.91
N ALA A 110 -0.74 8.41 4.73
CA ALA A 110 -1.91 8.27 5.60
C ALA A 110 -2.50 6.84 5.59
N VAL A 111 -2.48 6.14 4.45
CA VAL A 111 -2.92 4.75 4.39
C VAL A 111 -1.98 3.85 5.19
N VAL A 112 -0.67 4.01 5.03
CA VAL A 112 0.33 3.22 5.77
C VAL A 112 0.26 3.52 7.27
N ASP A 113 0.22 4.79 7.68
CA ASP A 113 0.02 5.20 9.08
C ASP A 113 -1.24 4.54 9.67
N LYS A 114 -2.34 4.53 8.91
CA LYS A 114 -3.60 3.93 9.34
C LYS A 114 -3.53 2.41 9.42
N MET A 115 -2.77 1.75 8.55
CA MET A 115 -2.50 0.32 8.67
C MET A 115 -1.73 0.05 9.95
N LEU A 116 -0.57 0.68 10.14
CA LEU A 116 0.26 0.48 11.34
C LEU A 116 -0.48 0.77 12.64
N GLY A 117 -1.37 1.75 12.67
CA GLY A 117 -2.17 2.08 13.86
C GLY A 117 -3.41 1.20 14.09
N LYS A 118 -3.88 0.44 13.11
CA LYS A 118 -5.10 -0.39 13.23
C LYS A 118 -4.84 -1.89 13.19
N PHE A 119 -3.78 -2.29 12.53
CA PHE A 119 -3.44 -3.68 12.31
C PHE A 119 -2.67 -4.19 13.53
N PRO A 120 -3.05 -5.34 14.11
CA PRO A 120 -2.47 -5.84 15.34
C PRO A 120 -1.12 -6.53 15.08
N PHE A 121 -0.19 -5.88 14.38
CA PHE A 121 1.08 -6.50 14.01
C PHE A 121 1.93 -6.93 15.23
N ASP A 122 1.80 -6.21 16.35
CA ASP A 122 2.50 -6.52 17.61
C ASP A 122 1.81 -7.61 18.43
N ASP A 123 0.69 -8.19 17.96
CA ASP A 123 0.00 -9.24 18.68
C ASP A 123 0.83 -10.55 18.64
N PRO A 124 1.33 -11.02 19.80
CA PRO A 124 2.23 -12.17 19.87
C PRO A 124 1.53 -13.48 19.48
N THR A 125 0.20 -13.51 19.37
CA THR A 125 -0.55 -14.70 18.95
C THR A 125 -0.52 -14.88 17.43
N LEU A 126 -0.41 -13.81 16.64
CA LEU A 126 -0.49 -13.87 15.19
C LEU A 126 0.55 -14.79 14.53
N PRO A 127 1.85 -14.78 14.93
CA PRO A 127 2.82 -15.71 14.37
C PRO A 127 2.47 -17.18 14.61
N HIS A 128 1.78 -17.48 15.72
CA HIS A 128 1.36 -18.83 16.07
C HIS A 128 0.14 -19.30 15.28
N LEU A 129 -0.70 -18.38 14.79
CA LEU A 129 -1.87 -18.73 13.98
C LEU A 129 -1.49 -19.32 12.63
N ALA A 130 -0.25 -19.15 12.17
CA ALA A 130 0.24 -19.70 10.91
C ALA A 130 0.10 -21.23 10.80
N VAL A 131 -0.01 -21.96 11.91
CA VAL A 131 -0.28 -23.42 11.92
C VAL A 131 -1.71 -23.78 11.51
N LEU A 132 -2.63 -22.81 11.56
CA LEU A 132 -4.04 -22.95 11.16
C LEU A 132 -4.25 -22.57 9.69
N ASP A 133 -3.16 -22.34 8.94
CA ASP A 133 -3.21 -22.08 7.51
C ASP A 133 -3.45 -23.41 6.75
N PRO A 134 -4.62 -23.59 6.12
CA PRO A 134 -4.96 -24.84 5.44
C PRO A 134 -4.03 -25.15 4.25
N SER A 135 -3.33 -24.14 3.72
CA SER A 135 -2.33 -24.35 2.65
C SER A 135 -1.01 -24.95 3.12
N LYS A 136 -0.78 -25.02 4.44
CA LYS A 136 0.46 -25.54 5.05
C LYS A 136 0.32 -26.92 5.67
N THR A 137 -0.86 -27.52 5.63
CA THR A 137 -1.16 -28.84 6.25
C THR A 137 -0.84 -30.06 5.39
N GLU A 138 -0.23 -29.91 4.20
CA GLU A 138 0.28 -31.04 3.41
C GLU A 138 1.74 -31.37 3.77
N THR A 139 1.93 -32.15 4.84
CA THR A 139 3.15 -32.97 5.07
C THR A 139 2.75 -34.28 5.73
#